data_AF-X1U4W0-F1
#
_entry.id   AF-X1U4W0-F1
#
_cell.length_a   1.000
_cell.length_b   1.000
_cell.length_c   1.000
_cell.angle_alpha   90.00
_cell.angle_beta   90.00
_cell.angle_gamma   90.00
#
_symmetry.space_group_name_H-M   'P 1'
#
loop_
_entity.id
_entity.type
_entity.pdbx_description
1 polymer ?
#
loop_
_entity_poly.entity_id
_entity_poly.type
_entity_poly.pdbx_seq_one_letter_code
_entity_poly.pdbx_strand_id
1 'polypeptide(L)' 'YSVRAMSFDETLDIINKIVEDERGRHEFLYFRVAGPWLPWPQKSYVDDSMEEYKELEYELSRPDEYVRRDLHDY' A
#
# COMPACT_ATOMS: atom_id res chain seq x y z
N TYR A 1 2.68 -0.67 9.69
CA TYR A 1 4.05 -0.38 10.17
C TYR A 1 4.67 0.76 9.37
N SER A 2 5.52 1.58 9.99
CA SER A 2 6.29 2.64 9.33
C SER A 2 7.78 2.32 9.46
N VAL A 3 8.48 2.19 8.33
CA VAL A 3 9.89 1.78 8.27
C VAL A 3 10.70 2.94 7.67
N ARG A 4 11.72 3.38 8.42
CA ARG A 4 12.74 4.30 7.95
C ARG A 4 14.07 3.56 7.98
N ALA A 5 14.74 3.47 6.84
CA ALA A 5 16.02 2.82 6.72
C ALA A 5 16.96 3.68 5.87
N MET A 6 18.25 3.33 5.86
CA MET A 6 19.30 3.97 5.07
C MET A 6 19.65 3.21 3.79
N SER A 7 19.20 1.96 3.66
CA SER A 7 19.24 1.19 2.41
C SER A 7 17.97 0.34 2.16
N PHE A 8 17.81 -0.10 0.90
CA PHE A 8 16.74 -1.02 0.52
C PHE A 8 16.87 -2.37 1.24
N ASP A 9 18.09 -2.90 1.34
CA ASP A 9 18.34 -4.17 2.02
C ASP A 9 17.98 -4.10 3.51
N GLU A 10 18.35 -3.01 4.19
CA GLU A 10 17.97 -2.77 5.58
C GLU A 10 16.44 -2.69 5.75
N THR A 11 15.74 -2.12 4.77
CA THR A 11 14.27 -2.11 4.77
C THR A 11 13.71 -3.52 4.71
N LEU A 12 14.20 -4.36 3.81
CA LEU A 12 13.74 -5.74 3.65
C LEU A 12 14.01 -6.57 4.91
N ASP A 13 15.17 -6.40 5.53
CA ASP A 13 15.51 -7.09 6.78
C ASP A 13 14.54 -6.72 7.91
N ILE A 14 14.15 -5.45 8.00
CA ILE A 14 13.16 -4.98 8.99
C ILE A 14 11.78 -5.57 8.69
N ILE A 15 11.35 -5.52 7.43
CA ILE A 15 10.04 -6.06 7.01
C ILE A 15 9.97 -7.56 7.29
N ASN A 16 11.01 -8.32 6.94
CA ASN A 16 11.05 -9.76 7.15
C ASN A 16 10.90 -10.14 8.63
N LYS A 17 11.59 -9.44 9.53
CA LYS A 17 11.44 -9.66 10.98
C LYS A 17 10.01 -9.43 11.45
N ILE A 18 9.38 -8.34 11.00
CA ILE A 18 7.99 -8.03 11.36
C ILE A 18 7.04 -9.12 10.82
N VAL A 19 7.24 -9.58 9.58
CA VAL A 19 6.43 -10.64 8.98
C VAL A 19 6.60 -11.96 9.74
N GLU A 20 7.81 -12.32 10.16
CA GLU A 20 8.05 -13.54 10.95
C GLU A 20 7.40 -13.47 12.33
N ASP A 21 7.49 -12.34 13.01
CA ASP A 21 6.86 -12.14 14.33
C ASP A 21 5.32 -12.19 14.26
N GLU A 22 4.74 -11.72 13.16
CA GLU A 22 3.29 -11.68 12.94
C GLU A 22 2.73 -12.95 12.26
N ARG A 23 3.59 -13.93 11.92
CA ARG A 23 3.27 -15.14 11.11
C ARG A 23 2.14 -16.03 11.68
N GLY A 24 1.70 -15.81 12.91
CA GLY A 24 0.57 -16.52 13.52
C GLY A 24 -0.76 -15.77 13.53
N ARG A 25 -0.77 -14.45 13.28
CA ARG A 25 -1.94 -13.61 13.57
C ARG A 25 -2.93 -13.45 12.40
N HIS A 26 -2.62 -14.00 11.22
CA HIS A 26 -3.51 -14.00 10.03
C HIS A 26 -4.08 -12.61 9.68
N GLU A 27 -3.31 -11.55 9.93
CA GLU A 27 -3.68 -10.18 9.56
C GLU A 27 -2.87 -9.71 8.36
N PHE A 28 -3.49 -8.92 7.49
CA PHE A 28 -2.78 -8.24 6.42
C PHE A 28 -1.86 -7.16 7.02
N LEU A 29 -0.58 -7.21 6.65
CA LEU A 29 0.43 -6.28 7.15
C LEU A 29 0.70 -5.19 6.09
N TYR A 30 0.47 -3.94 6.46
CA TYR A 30 0.74 -2.78 5.61
C TYR A 30 2.02 -2.08 6.06
N PHE A 31 2.89 -1.74 5.12
CA PHE A 31 4.17 -1.07 5.39
C PHE A 31 4.25 0.25 4.63
N ARG A 32 4.56 1.34 5.35
CA ARG A 32 5.00 2.60 4.74
C ARG A 32 6.52 2.68 4.87
N VAL A 33 7.22 2.71 3.75
CA VAL A 33 8.69 2.79 3.70
C VAL A 33 9.11 4.20 3.28
N ALA A 34 10.08 4.77 3.99
CA ALA A 34 10.73 6.02 3.60
C ALA A 34 12.26 5.85 3.64
N GLY A 35 12.93 6.25 2.55
CA GLY A 35 14.38 6.14 2.41
C GLY A 35 14.93 7.09 1.35
N PRO A 36 16.17 7.59 1.50
CA PRO A 36 16.82 8.52 0.55
C PRO A 36 17.03 7.96 -0.86
N TRP A 37 17.04 6.63 -1.04
CA TRP A 37 17.18 5.97 -2.35
C TRP A 37 15.85 5.76 -3.08
N LEU A 38 14.71 6.05 -2.45
CA LEU A 38 13.43 5.96 -3.12
C LEU A 38 13.30 7.10 -4.16
N PRO A 39 12.79 6.80 -5.36
CA PRO A 39 12.61 7.82 -6.40
C PRO A 39 11.72 8.95 -5.89
N TRP A 40 12.05 10.18 -6.28
CA TRP A 40 11.25 11.37 -5.99
C TRP A 40 10.25 11.64 -7.14
N PRO A 41 9.01 12.09 -6.86
CA PRO A 41 8.42 12.21 -5.52
C PRO A 41 8.33 10.85 -4.84
N GLN A 42 8.52 10.81 -3.51
CA GLN A 42 8.27 9.63 -2.69
C GLN A 42 6.75 9.35 -2.68
N LYS A 43 6.20 9.04 -3.85
CA LYS A 43 4.83 8.55 -4.01
C LYS A 43 4.80 7.24 -3.27
N SER A 44 4.12 7.23 -2.14
CA SER A 44 3.83 5.99 -1.47
C SER A 44 2.86 5.25 -2.37
N TYR A 45 3.28 4.10 -2.92
CA TYR A 45 2.34 3.19 -3.57
C TYR A 45 1.15 2.86 -2.66
N VAL A 46 1.35 2.93 -1.33
CA VAL A 46 0.28 2.84 -0.34
C VAL A 46 -0.67 4.03 -0.41
N ASP A 47 -0.19 5.26 -0.58
CA ASP A 47 -1.09 6.42 -0.67
C ASP A 47 -1.89 6.39 -1.97
N ASP A 48 -1.26 6.04 -3.10
CA ASP A 48 -1.95 5.85 -4.40
C ASP A 48 -2.97 4.70 -4.33
N SER A 49 -2.61 3.53 -3.78
CA SER A 49 -3.53 2.41 -3.62
C SER A 49 -4.62 2.65 -2.57
N MET A 50 -4.35 3.45 -1.53
CA MET A 50 -5.35 3.85 -0.54
C MET A 50 -6.31 4.91 -1.10
N GLU A 51 -5.87 5.72 -2.05
CA GLU A 51 -6.74 6.64 -2.81
C GLU A 51 -7.66 5.84 -3.74
N GLU A 52 -7.12 4.89 -4.49
CA GLU A 52 -7.91 3.97 -5.33
C GLU A 52 -8.92 3.16 -4.49
N TYR A 53 -8.51 2.65 -3.33
CA TYR A 53 -9.41 1.95 -2.41
C TYR A 53 -10.54 2.84 -1.90
N LYS A 54 -10.25 4.11 -1.56
CA LYS A 54 -11.27 5.08 -1.14
C LYS A 54 -12.24 5.43 -2.27
N GLU A 55 -11.75 5.55 -3.51
CA GLU A 55 -12.61 5.75 -4.68
C GLU A 55 -13.57 4.57 -4.85
N LEU A 56 -13.06 3.34 -4.75
CA LEU A 56 -13.88 2.13 -4.85
C LEU A 56 -14.91 2.03 -3.71
N GLU A 57 -14.53 2.32 -2.45
CA GLU A 57 -15.48 2.37 -1.33
C GLU A 57 -16.55 3.44 -1.54
N TYR A 58 -16.17 4.61 -2.08
CA TYR A 58 -17.10 5.69 -2.39
C TYR A 58 -18.08 5.28 -3.50
N GLU A 59 -17.62 4.67 -4.58
CA GLU A 59 -18.46 4.14 -5.66
C GLU A 59 -19.44 3.08 -5.15
N LEU A 60 -18.97 2.14 -4.32
CA LEU A 60 -19.80 1.08 -3.72
C LEU A 60 -20.81 1.61 -2.71
N SER A 61 -20.53 2.74 -2.05
CA SER A 61 -21.44 3.39 -1.10
C SER A 61 -22.66 4.06 -1.77
N ARG A 62 -22.67 4.18 -3.10
CA ARG A 62 -23.77 4.75 -3.89
C ARG A 62 -24.38 3.72 -4.84
N PRO A 63 -25.23 2.81 -4.32
CA PRO A 63 -25.85 1.76 -5.13
C PRO A 63 -26.74 2.28 -6.28
N ASP A 64 -27.17 3.54 -6.24
CA ASP A 64 -28.02 4.15 -7.27
C ASP A 64 -27.24 4.84 -8.41
N GLU A 65 -25.91 4.99 -8.31
CA GLU A 65 -25.02 5.55 -9.34
C GLU A 65 -24.06 4.46 -9.85
N TYR A 66 -24.57 3.42 -10.50
CA TYR A 66 -23.72 2.46 -11.22
C TYR A 66 -23.03 3.15 -12.41
N VAL A 67 -21.87 3.76 -12.17
CA VAL A 67 -20.96 4.19 -13.24
C VAL A 67 -20.24 2.94 -13.72
N ARG A 68 -20.65 2.42 -14.89
CA ARG A 68 -19.83 1.45 -15.64
C ARG A 68 -18.49 2.11 -15.94
N ARG A 69 -17.44 1.76 -15.19
CA ARG A 69 -16.07 1.97 -15.64
C ARG A 69 -15.81 0.94 -16.74
N ASP A 70 -15.72 1.40 -17.99
CA ASP A 70 -15.18 0.60 -19.09
C ASP A 70 -13.74 0.24 -18.69
N LEU A 71 -13.51 -1.05 -18.38
CA LEU A 71 -12.19 -1.59 -18.12
C LEU A 71 -11.34 -1.33 -19.37
N HIS A 72 -10.40 -0.40 -19.23
CA HIS A 72 -9.39 -0.13 -20.24
C HIS A 72 -8.44 -1.33 -20.31
N ASP A 73 -8.62 -2.18 -21.31
CA ASP A 73 -7.58 -3.07 -21.81
C ASP A 73 -6.52 -2.19 -22.52
N TYR A 74 -5.36 -1.99 -21.88
CA TYR A 74 -4.13 -1.53 -22.55
C TYR A 74 -2.89 -2.18 -21.95
#